data_AF-A0A812ZXT5-F1
#
_entry.id   AF-A0A812ZXT5-F1
#
_cell.length_a   1.000
_cell.length_b   1.000
_cell.length_c   1.000
_cell.angle_alpha   90.00
_cell.angle_beta   90.00
_cell.angle_gamma   90.00
#
_symmetry.space_group_name_H-M   'P 1'
#
loop_
_entity.id
_entity.type
_entity.pdbx_description
1 polymer ?
#
loop_
_entity_poly.entity_id
_entity_poly.type
_entity_poly.pdbx_seq_one_letter_code
_entity_poly.pdbx_strand_id
1 'polypeptide(L)'
;MRNTGPWDTSSGSLRIPVRWAFTATGYLNVPLLVWLALVAMAAVACARVARFSFSAFAWGALIILAVVLIMQGYWYFLNPYTPLEKHREQFTKGLEKRLRRCKRGPERAITAKQLVDFVEFFQGFILQRTMYYVNDNIIQPLTKRDAVSFAEMVGPSPVAWFVSHYWGTALRHFADSVRKHAQLIHGEDWKTNAYWICTFSNNQWAVEEELGNGQWQESSFYLALRDARCRGTAMVLDELALPLTRAWCLFEVLQTLLLSQQDKSFGGLQFCTSTGVINAGQSGTDVAMATAKRLANLDMCRADASNPDDLRMIRDLVEQMPGGFDSMNSFVRSSMRTALMAVNSQFVREFQELTDILAQNSREESDDTDLPCTAAVEPAAAMPTLLQRGASGATTKKTG
;
A
#
# COMPACT_ATOMS: atom_id res chain seq x y z
N MET A 1 22.54 3.27 3.05
CA MET A 1 21.94 3.67 4.34
C MET A 1 21.13 4.96 4.13
N ARG A 2 19.80 4.90 4.03
CA ARG A 2 18.95 6.10 4.16
C ARG A 2 18.47 6.16 5.60
N ASN A 3 18.66 7.32 6.23
CA ASN A 3 18.07 7.67 7.52
C ASN A 3 16.55 7.49 7.44
N THR A 4 16.06 6.33 7.85
CA THR A 4 14.71 6.19 8.36
C THR A 4 14.68 6.99 9.65
N GLY A 5 13.99 8.14 9.65
CA GLY A 5 13.79 8.90 10.87
C GLY A 5 13.16 7.99 11.94
N PRO A 6 13.41 8.23 13.24
CA PRO A 6 13.00 7.36 14.34
C PRO A 6 11.47 7.20 14.53
N TRP A 7 10.66 7.72 13.61
CA TRP A 7 9.21 7.81 13.71
C TRP A 7 8.46 6.85 12.78
N ASP A 8 9.14 6.19 11.84
CA ASP A 8 8.46 5.32 10.86
C ASP A 8 8.40 3.84 11.23
N THR A 9 9.04 3.40 12.31
CA THR A 9 8.97 2.00 12.75
C THR A 9 8.06 1.86 13.97
N SER A 10 6.87 1.25 13.78
CA SER A 10 5.99 0.87 14.91
C SER A 10 6.49 -0.39 15.65
N SER A 11 7.69 -0.89 15.31
CA SER A 11 8.43 -1.87 16.08
C SER A 11 9.26 -1.27 17.20
N GLY A 12 9.34 0.07 17.30
CA GLY A 12 10.02 0.74 18.39
C GLY A 12 9.25 0.60 19.69
N SER A 13 9.86 0.00 20.72
CA SER A 13 9.45 0.26 22.09
C SER A 13 9.59 1.78 22.30
N LEU A 14 8.48 2.51 22.42
CA LEU A 14 8.54 3.93 22.75
C LEU A 14 9.00 4.03 24.21
N ARG A 15 10.31 4.20 24.42
CA ARG A 15 10.85 4.55 25.74
C ARG A 15 10.47 5.99 26.03
N ILE A 16 9.30 6.18 26.61
CA ILE A 16 8.86 7.50 27.08
C ILE A 16 9.77 7.86 28.27
N PRO A 17 10.56 8.95 28.19
CA PRO A 17 11.35 9.39 29.33
C PRO A 17 10.42 9.63 30.52
N VAL A 18 10.85 9.28 31.74
CA VAL A 18 10.00 9.32 32.95
C VAL A 18 9.23 10.64 33.10
N ARG A 19 9.86 11.78 32.78
CA ARG A 19 9.22 13.12 32.81
C ARG A 19 8.00 13.27 31.88
N TRP A 20 7.98 12.58 30.74
CA TRP A 20 6.89 12.59 29.76
C TRP A 20 5.89 11.46 30.00
N ALA A 21 6.25 10.44 30.78
CA ALA A 21 5.35 9.33 31.09
C ALA A 21 4.09 9.83 31.80
N PHE A 22 4.20 10.81 32.69
CA PHE A 22 3.08 11.38 33.43
C PHE A 22 2.06 12.14 32.56
N THR A 23 2.50 12.67 31.42
CA THR A 23 1.63 13.42 30.49
C THR A 23 1.14 12.56 29.33
N ALA A 24 1.91 11.55 28.92
CA ALA A 24 1.62 10.71 27.76
C ALA A 24 0.95 9.38 28.12
N THR A 25 1.05 8.92 29.37
CA THR A 25 0.36 7.73 29.86
C THR A 25 -0.81 8.13 30.75
N GLY A 26 -1.91 7.40 30.67
CA GLY A 26 -3.16 7.78 31.31
C GLY A 26 -4.10 6.61 31.54
N TYR A 27 -4.91 6.70 32.59
CA TYR A 27 -6.01 5.78 32.83
C TYR A 27 -7.28 6.38 32.21
N LEU A 28 -8.06 5.58 31.47
CA LEU A 28 -9.26 6.03 30.74
C LEU A 28 -8.99 7.21 29.77
N ASN A 29 -7.86 7.19 29.06
CA ASN A 29 -7.40 8.28 28.16
C ASN A 29 -7.16 9.64 28.85
N VAL A 30 -7.06 9.67 30.19
CA VAL A 30 -6.76 10.89 30.96
C VAL A 30 -5.31 10.83 31.47
N PRO A 31 -4.46 11.84 31.18
CA PRO A 31 -3.06 11.83 31.61
C PRO A 31 -2.88 11.59 33.10
N LEU A 32 -1.86 10.82 33.49
CA LEU A 32 -1.56 10.49 34.89
C LEU A 32 -1.46 11.74 35.77
N LEU A 33 -0.95 12.85 35.21
CA LEU A 33 -0.81 14.14 35.88
C LEU A 33 -2.18 14.72 36.32
N VAL A 34 -3.24 14.49 35.54
CA VAL A 34 -4.61 14.89 35.91
C VAL A 34 -5.13 14.04 37.06
N TRP A 35 -4.88 12.73 37.05
CA TRP A 35 -5.23 11.86 38.16
C TRP A 35 -4.48 12.24 39.45
N LEU A 36 -3.19 12.53 39.35
CA LEU A 36 -2.39 13.02 40.49
C LEU A 36 -2.93 14.36 41.01
N ALA A 37 -3.31 15.27 40.12
CA ALA A 37 -3.92 16.55 40.50
C ALA A 37 -5.29 16.36 41.18
N LEU A 38 -6.15 15.47 40.66
CA LEU A 38 -7.45 15.16 41.27
C LEU A 38 -7.28 14.55 42.67
N VAL A 39 -6.34 13.63 42.84
CA VAL A 39 -6.00 13.06 44.15
C VAL A 39 -5.48 14.15 45.09
N ALA A 40 -4.61 15.05 44.61
CA ALA A 40 -4.09 16.18 45.38
C ALA A 40 -5.15 17.26 45.69
N MET A 41 -6.19 17.41 44.89
CA MET A 41 -7.31 18.32 45.21
C MET A 41 -8.28 17.69 46.20
N ALA A 42 -8.65 16.42 46.02
CA ALA A 42 -9.50 15.68 46.95
C ALA A 42 -8.87 15.62 48.35
N ALA A 43 -7.56 15.39 48.39
CA ALA A 43 -6.69 15.54 49.53
C ALA A 43 -6.85 16.85 50.32
N VAL A 44 -6.66 17.98 49.64
CA VAL A 44 -6.73 19.32 50.25
C VAL A 44 -8.14 19.61 50.74
N ALA A 45 -9.16 19.21 49.98
CA ALA A 45 -10.57 19.34 50.38
C ALA A 45 -10.87 18.53 51.65
N CYS A 46 -10.45 17.26 51.71
CA CYS A 46 -10.63 16.40 52.88
C CYS A 46 -9.86 16.92 54.10
N ALA A 47 -8.62 17.40 53.93
CA ALA A 47 -7.83 17.96 55.02
C ALA A 47 -8.50 19.19 55.66
N ARG A 48 -9.19 20.02 54.85
CA ARG A 48 -9.95 21.18 55.35
C ARG A 48 -11.23 20.79 56.10
N VAL A 49 -11.89 19.72 55.70
CA VAL A 49 -13.17 19.30 56.28
C VAL A 49 -12.97 18.49 57.57
N ALA A 50 -11.91 17.67 57.66
CA ALA A 50 -11.88 16.57 58.63
C ALA A 50 -10.94 16.73 59.83
N ARG A 51 -10.18 17.84 59.98
CA ARG A 51 -9.16 18.04 61.06
C ARG A 51 -8.22 16.82 61.25
N PHE A 52 -7.97 16.05 60.19
CA PHE A 52 -7.10 14.88 60.25
C PHE A 52 -5.63 15.28 60.36
N SER A 53 -4.81 14.43 61.01
CA SER A 53 -3.36 14.65 61.04
C SER A 53 -2.79 14.57 59.62
N PHE A 54 -1.88 15.48 59.28
CA PHE A 54 -1.17 15.50 58.00
C PHE A 54 -0.53 14.14 57.65
N SER A 55 -0.16 13.34 58.65
CA SER A 55 0.37 11.99 58.49
C SER A 55 -0.64 11.01 57.87
N ALA A 56 -1.91 11.01 58.30
CA ALA A 56 -2.93 10.13 57.72
C ALA A 56 -3.16 10.43 56.23
N PHE A 57 -3.04 11.70 55.87
CA PHE A 57 -3.16 12.16 54.50
C PHE A 57 -1.98 11.70 53.62
N ALA A 58 -0.74 11.89 54.10
CA ALA A 58 0.46 11.44 53.39
C ALA A 58 0.42 9.93 53.10
N TRP A 59 -0.05 9.12 54.06
CA TRP A 59 -0.25 7.68 53.88
C TRP A 59 -1.32 7.36 52.85
N GLY A 60 -2.45 8.06 52.84
CA GLY A 60 -3.50 7.88 51.83
C GLY A 60 -3.00 8.16 50.41
N ALA A 61 -2.27 9.26 50.21
CA ALA A 61 -1.68 9.60 48.92
C ALA A 61 -0.63 8.58 48.46
N LEU A 62 0.22 8.08 49.37
CA LEU A 62 1.19 7.03 49.09
C LEU A 62 0.51 5.71 48.69
N ILE A 63 -0.58 5.33 49.36
CA ILE A 63 -1.34 4.13 49.02
C ILE A 63 -1.95 4.26 47.62
N ILE A 64 -2.57 5.40 47.29
CA ILE A 64 -3.14 5.61 45.95
C ILE A 64 -2.05 5.55 44.88
N LEU A 65 -0.91 6.22 45.11
CA LEU A 65 0.23 6.16 44.19
C LEU A 65 0.74 4.72 44.02
N ALA A 66 0.88 3.97 45.11
CA ALA A 66 1.28 2.57 45.08
C ALA A 66 0.28 1.71 44.30
N VAL A 67 -1.02 1.89 44.49
CA VAL A 67 -2.08 1.19 43.74
C VAL A 67 -1.99 1.52 42.25
N VAL A 68 -1.81 2.80 41.88
CA VAL A 68 -1.65 3.21 40.48
C VAL A 68 -0.41 2.59 39.85
N LEU A 69 0.73 2.61 40.55
CA LEU A 69 1.97 2.00 40.06
C LEU A 69 1.86 0.47 39.96
N ILE A 70 1.20 -0.19 40.92
CA ILE A 70 0.92 -1.63 40.86
C ILE A 70 -0.02 -1.94 39.69
N MET A 71 -1.09 -1.18 39.49
CA MET A 71 -2.00 -1.37 38.36
C MET A 71 -1.31 -1.12 37.02
N GLN A 72 -0.43 -0.12 36.92
CA GLN A 72 0.32 0.16 35.72
C GLN A 72 1.38 -0.90 35.44
N GLY A 73 2.09 -1.36 36.47
CA GLY A 73 3.01 -2.50 36.39
C GLY A 73 2.26 -3.76 35.97
N TYR A 74 1.14 -4.06 36.62
CA TYR A 74 0.28 -5.19 36.27
C TYR A 74 -0.25 -5.09 34.84
N TRP A 75 -0.67 -3.91 34.38
CA TRP A 75 -1.11 -3.71 33.01
C TRP A 75 0.02 -3.88 31.99
N TYR A 76 1.22 -3.39 32.30
CA TYR A 76 2.43 -3.59 31.49
C TYR A 76 2.83 -5.08 31.41
N PHE A 77 2.77 -5.79 32.54
CA PHE A 77 3.06 -7.22 32.60
C PHE A 77 1.96 -8.08 31.94
N LEU A 78 0.70 -7.67 32.00
CA LEU A 78 -0.42 -8.37 31.35
C LEU A 78 -0.56 -8.06 29.86
N ASN A 79 -0.11 -6.88 29.41
CA ASN A 79 -0.16 -6.48 28.00
C ASN A 79 1.25 -6.22 27.45
N PRO A 80 2.13 -7.24 27.40
CA PRO A 80 3.47 -7.08 26.83
C PRO A 80 3.42 -6.81 25.32
N TYR A 81 2.30 -7.12 24.66
CA TYR A 81 2.14 -7.01 23.22
C TYR A 81 1.48 -5.71 22.79
N THR A 82 2.12 -5.02 21.85
CA THR A 82 1.55 -3.91 21.08
C THR A 82 0.30 -4.35 20.30
N PRO A 83 -0.60 -3.42 19.92
CA PRO A 83 -1.77 -3.76 19.10
C PRO A 83 -1.40 -4.48 17.79
N LEU A 84 -0.28 -4.10 17.16
CA LEU A 84 0.21 -4.76 15.95
C LEU A 84 0.72 -6.17 16.24
N GLU A 85 1.43 -6.39 17.35
CA GLU A 85 1.85 -7.75 17.78
C GLU A 85 0.66 -8.67 18.00
N LYS A 86 -0.38 -8.18 18.69
CA LYS A 86 -1.62 -8.93 18.89
C LYS A 86 -2.27 -9.30 17.57
N HIS A 87 -2.31 -8.37 16.59
CA HIS A 87 -2.85 -8.64 15.26
C HIS A 87 -1.99 -9.64 14.48
N ARG A 88 -0.66 -9.57 14.57
CA ARG A 88 0.22 -10.58 13.96
C ARG A 88 -0.02 -11.96 14.54
N GLU A 89 -0.17 -12.08 15.86
CA GLU A 89 -0.49 -13.35 16.51
C GLU A 89 -1.86 -13.88 16.06
N GLN A 90 -2.87 -13.02 15.97
CA GLN A 90 -4.19 -13.38 15.44
C GLN A 90 -4.11 -13.84 13.97
N PHE A 91 -3.35 -13.14 13.13
CA PHE A 91 -3.12 -13.52 11.74
C PHE A 91 -2.51 -14.92 11.66
N THR A 92 -1.45 -15.19 12.43
CA THR A 92 -0.79 -16.50 12.46
C THR A 92 -1.70 -17.60 12.99
N LYS A 93 -2.53 -17.33 14.00
CA LYS A 93 -3.52 -18.30 14.50
C LYS A 93 -4.55 -18.67 13.42
N GLY A 94 -4.92 -17.74 12.54
CA GLY A 94 -5.82 -18.03 11.42
C GLY A 94 -5.23 -18.90 10.30
N LEU A 95 -3.92 -19.18 10.33
CA LEU A 95 -3.21 -19.94 9.29
C LEU A 95 -3.13 -21.45 9.56
N GLU A 96 -3.97 -22.01 10.44
CA GLU A 96 -3.96 -23.44 10.84
C GLU A 96 -3.73 -24.37 9.63
N LYS A 97 -2.48 -24.85 9.50
CA LYS A 97 -1.89 -25.70 8.42
C LYS A 97 -1.31 -25.03 7.15
N ARG A 98 -0.58 -23.89 7.21
CA ARG A 98 -0.03 -23.27 5.98
C ARG A 98 1.49 -23.06 5.84
N LEU A 99 2.32 -23.55 6.76
CA LEU A 99 3.77 -23.59 6.49
C LEU A 99 4.07 -24.68 5.46
N ARG A 100 4.51 -24.28 4.27
CA ARG A 100 5.01 -25.18 3.23
C ARG A 100 6.31 -24.62 2.66
N ARG A 101 7.44 -25.17 3.11
CA ARG A 101 8.75 -24.84 2.56
C ARG A 101 8.82 -25.25 1.09
N CYS A 102 9.40 -24.40 0.26
CA CYS A 102 9.61 -24.70 -1.16
C CYS A 102 10.91 -24.03 -1.64
N LYS A 103 11.38 -24.46 -2.81
CA LYS A 103 12.59 -23.91 -3.41
C LYS A 103 12.41 -22.42 -3.70
N ARG A 104 13.52 -21.67 -3.61
CA ARG A 104 13.54 -20.25 -3.98
C ARG A 104 13.18 -20.07 -5.46
N GLY A 105 12.66 -18.90 -5.82
CA GLY A 105 12.23 -18.58 -7.17
C GLY A 105 10.76 -18.91 -7.46
N PRO A 106 10.43 -19.68 -8.51
CA PRO A 106 9.10 -19.70 -9.12
C PRO A 106 8.00 -20.33 -8.26
N GLU A 107 8.34 -21.14 -7.28
CA GLU A 107 7.36 -21.77 -6.39
C GLU A 107 6.85 -20.84 -5.29
N ARG A 108 7.44 -19.65 -5.10
CA ARG A 108 7.16 -18.73 -3.98
C ARG A 108 6.25 -17.56 -4.37
N ALA A 109 5.28 -17.76 -5.26
CA ALA A 109 4.26 -16.75 -5.50
C ALA A 109 3.14 -16.80 -4.44
N ILE A 110 2.40 -15.71 -4.29
CA ILE A 110 1.15 -15.64 -3.53
C ILE A 110 -0.02 -15.32 -4.45
N THR A 111 -1.21 -15.79 -4.11
CA THR A 111 -2.40 -15.47 -4.89
C THR A 111 -2.87 -14.03 -4.68
N ALA A 112 -3.59 -13.48 -5.65
CA ALA A 112 -4.22 -12.17 -5.52
C ALA A 112 -5.15 -12.11 -4.30
N LYS A 113 -5.84 -13.22 -3.99
CA LYS A 113 -6.63 -13.33 -2.75
C LYS A 113 -5.75 -13.19 -1.50
N GLN A 114 -4.64 -13.92 -1.43
CA GLN A 114 -3.74 -13.83 -0.27
C GLN A 114 -3.21 -12.40 -0.07
N LEU A 115 -2.89 -11.70 -1.15
CA LEU A 115 -2.47 -10.29 -1.09
C LEU A 115 -3.59 -9.39 -0.57
N VAL A 116 -4.80 -9.49 -1.13
CA VAL A 116 -5.94 -8.66 -0.72
C VAL A 116 -6.35 -8.95 0.73
N ASP A 117 -6.48 -10.22 1.10
CA ASP A 117 -6.80 -10.62 2.48
C ASP A 117 -5.74 -10.08 3.47
N PHE A 118 -4.46 -10.10 3.10
CA PHE A 118 -3.37 -9.54 3.92
C PHE A 118 -3.53 -8.01 4.10
N VAL A 119 -3.78 -7.28 3.02
CA VAL A 119 -3.95 -5.82 3.09
C VAL A 119 -5.20 -5.44 3.90
N GLU A 120 -6.31 -6.16 3.69
CA GLU A 120 -7.56 -5.95 4.44
C GLU A 120 -7.40 -6.24 5.93
N PHE A 121 -6.70 -7.33 6.28
CA PHE A 121 -6.46 -7.70 7.68
C PHE A 121 -5.62 -6.65 8.42
N PHE A 122 -4.56 -6.13 7.78
CA PHE A 122 -3.66 -5.15 8.39
C PHE A 122 -4.00 -3.69 8.04
N GLN A 123 -5.17 -3.41 7.44
CA GLN A 123 -5.50 -2.11 6.87
C GLN A 123 -5.39 -0.94 7.85
N GLY A 124 -5.72 -1.16 9.12
CA GLY A 124 -5.66 -0.17 10.20
C GLY A 124 -4.24 0.22 10.59
N PHE A 125 -3.25 -0.62 10.28
CA PHE A 125 -1.83 -0.37 10.53
C PHE A 125 -1.09 0.10 9.28
N ILE A 126 -1.55 -0.34 8.10
CA ILE A 126 -0.93 0.02 6.82
C ILE A 126 -1.30 1.44 6.42
N LEU A 127 -2.59 1.82 6.45
CA LEU A 127 -3.05 3.14 6.00
C LEU A 127 -2.42 3.53 4.64
N GLN A 128 -1.56 4.56 4.59
CA GLN A 128 -0.83 5.03 3.40
C GLN A 128 0.67 4.65 3.40
N ARG A 129 1.07 3.71 4.26
CA ARG A 129 2.46 3.25 4.40
C ARG A 129 2.90 2.44 3.17
N THR A 130 4.20 2.40 2.97
CA THR A 130 4.86 1.78 1.82
C THR A 130 5.27 0.34 2.12
N MET A 131 5.78 -0.37 1.12
CA MET A 131 6.28 -1.73 1.29
C MET A 131 7.44 -1.82 2.28
N TYR A 132 8.23 -0.76 2.46
CA TYR A 132 9.28 -0.68 3.50
C TYR A 132 8.72 -0.89 4.90
N TYR A 133 7.64 -0.17 5.24
CA TYR A 133 6.97 -0.33 6.53
C TYR A 133 6.42 -1.73 6.72
N VAL A 134 5.76 -2.25 5.68
CA VAL A 134 5.12 -3.58 5.69
C VAL A 134 6.16 -4.67 5.90
N ASN A 135 7.29 -4.59 5.20
CA ASN A 135 8.38 -5.54 5.34
C ASN A 135 8.90 -5.58 6.79
N ASP A 136 9.30 -4.43 7.32
CA ASP A 136 10.03 -4.34 8.59
C ASP A 136 9.12 -4.55 9.81
N ASN A 137 7.84 -4.14 9.73
CA ASN A 137 6.93 -4.15 10.87
C ASN A 137 5.90 -5.29 10.82
N ILE A 138 5.70 -5.93 9.67
CA ILE A 138 4.69 -6.98 9.52
C ILE A 138 5.32 -8.27 9.00
N ILE A 139 5.92 -8.26 7.80
CA ILE A 139 6.38 -9.48 7.13
C ILE A 139 7.53 -10.14 7.88
N GLN A 140 8.62 -9.41 8.15
CA GLN A 140 9.74 -9.96 8.90
C GLN A 140 9.30 -10.47 10.28
N PRO A 141 8.60 -9.68 11.14
CA PRO A 141 8.13 -10.18 12.42
C PRO A 141 7.24 -11.42 12.32
N LEU A 142 6.36 -11.51 11.31
CA LEU A 142 5.56 -12.72 11.08
C LEU A 142 6.46 -13.92 10.78
N THR A 143 7.42 -13.78 9.87
CA THR A 143 8.23 -14.92 9.38
C THR A 143 9.43 -15.27 10.26
N LYS A 144 9.71 -14.46 11.29
CA LYS A 144 10.86 -14.58 12.18
C LYS A 144 11.02 -15.97 12.81
N ARG A 145 9.93 -16.57 13.28
CA ARG A 145 9.98 -17.84 14.03
C ARG A 145 10.55 -18.98 13.18
N ASP A 146 10.13 -19.03 11.92
CA ASP A 146 10.43 -20.15 11.01
C ASP A 146 11.55 -19.80 10.00
N ALA A 147 11.95 -18.52 9.92
CA ALA A 147 12.96 -17.95 9.03
C ALA A 147 12.72 -18.29 7.55
N VAL A 148 11.49 -18.07 7.09
CA VAL A 148 10.99 -18.39 5.74
C VAL A 148 10.49 -17.15 5.00
N SER A 149 10.24 -17.29 3.70
CA SER A 149 9.48 -16.28 2.96
C SER A 149 8.02 -16.21 3.45
N PHE A 150 7.34 -15.09 3.19
CA PHE A 150 5.91 -14.97 3.51
C PHE A 150 5.08 -15.95 2.69
N ALA A 151 5.42 -16.15 1.41
CA ALA A 151 4.75 -17.12 0.55
C ALA A 151 4.76 -18.53 1.15
N GLU A 152 5.90 -18.99 1.68
CA GLU A 152 6.01 -20.29 2.36
C GLU A 152 5.13 -20.38 3.61
N MET A 153 4.90 -19.28 4.31
CA MET A 153 4.05 -19.23 5.51
C MET A 153 2.55 -19.27 5.19
N VAL A 154 2.11 -18.57 4.14
CA VAL A 154 0.68 -18.42 3.85
C VAL A 154 0.13 -19.47 2.88
N GLY A 155 1.00 -20.34 2.37
CA GLY A 155 0.70 -21.34 1.36
C GLY A 155 1.17 -20.85 -0.01
N PRO A 156 2.36 -21.27 -0.47
CA PRO A 156 2.95 -20.73 -1.69
C PRO A 156 2.20 -21.24 -2.93
N SER A 157 2.43 -20.61 -4.07
CA SER A 157 1.87 -21.00 -5.37
C SER A 157 2.94 -20.90 -6.46
N PRO A 158 2.86 -21.72 -7.52
CA PRO A 158 3.63 -21.48 -8.74
C PRO A 158 3.37 -20.09 -9.30
N VAL A 159 4.40 -19.41 -9.77
CA VAL A 159 4.28 -18.10 -10.43
C VAL A 159 3.43 -18.21 -11.69
N ALA A 160 2.45 -17.30 -11.82
CA ALA A 160 1.77 -17.04 -13.10
C ALA A 160 2.20 -15.69 -13.67
N TRP A 161 2.45 -14.70 -12.80
CA TRP A 161 2.91 -13.37 -13.18
C TRP A 161 4.01 -12.87 -12.26
N PHE A 162 5.04 -12.27 -12.84
CA PHE A 162 6.08 -11.58 -12.08
C PHE A 162 5.68 -10.12 -11.84
N VAL A 163 5.86 -9.63 -10.62
CA VAL A 163 5.55 -8.23 -10.28
C VAL A 163 6.82 -7.40 -10.12
N SER A 164 6.97 -6.41 -11.00
CA SER A 164 8.00 -5.38 -10.88
C SER A 164 7.42 -4.14 -10.20
N HIS A 165 8.03 -3.67 -9.11
CA HIS A 165 7.50 -2.52 -8.36
C HIS A 165 8.54 -1.79 -7.51
N TYR A 166 8.23 -0.55 -7.16
CA TYR A 166 9.00 0.22 -6.18
C TYR A 166 8.44 0.01 -4.76
N TRP A 167 9.32 -0.29 -3.81
CA TRP A 167 8.94 -0.46 -2.39
C TRP A 167 8.41 0.81 -1.73
N GLY A 168 8.72 1.99 -2.27
CA GLY A 168 8.21 3.26 -1.76
C GLY A 168 6.81 3.63 -2.27
N THR A 169 6.23 2.84 -3.18
CA THR A 169 4.82 2.98 -3.55
C THR A 169 3.94 2.57 -2.36
N ALA A 170 2.85 3.30 -2.12
CA ALA A 170 1.90 2.98 -1.07
C ALA A 170 1.32 1.57 -1.27
N LEU A 171 1.22 0.77 -0.20
CA LEU A 171 0.79 -0.63 -0.32
C LEU A 171 -0.64 -0.76 -0.89
N ARG A 172 -1.54 0.18 -0.55
CA ARG A 172 -2.91 0.21 -1.10
C ARG A 172 -2.89 0.34 -2.62
N HIS A 173 -2.17 1.32 -3.15
CA HIS A 173 -1.99 1.50 -4.59
C HIS A 173 -1.44 0.24 -5.25
N PHE A 174 -0.42 -0.37 -4.61
CA PHE A 174 0.17 -1.61 -5.09
C PHE A 174 -0.84 -2.76 -5.16
N ALA A 175 -1.58 -3.02 -4.07
CA ALA A 175 -2.55 -4.10 -4.00
C ALA A 175 -3.73 -3.88 -4.95
N ASP A 176 -4.20 -2.64 -5.10
CA ASP A 176 -5.22 -2.27 -6.07
C ASP A 176 -4.76 -2.53 -7.50
N SER A 177 -3.52 -2.17 -7.83
CA SER A 177 -2.93 -2.40 -9.15
C SER A 177 -2.85 -3.90 -9.49
N VAL A 178 -2.39 -4.72 -8.54
CA VAL A 178 -2.32 -6.19 -8.72
C VAL A 178 -3.72 -6.79 -8.84
N ARG A 179 -4.68 -6.31 -8.03
CA ARG A 179 -6.09 -6.75 -8.10
C ARG A 179 -6.71 -6.43 -9.45
N LYS A 180 -6.53 -5.21 -9.97
CA LYS A 180 -7.05 -4.80 -11.27
C LYS A 180 -6.45 -5.62 -12.41
N HIS A 181 -5.15 -5.88 -12.35
CA HIS A 181 -4.49 -6.79 -13.29
C HIS A 181 -5.07 -8.22 -13.19
N ALA A 182 -5.25 -8.76 -11.99
CA ALA A 182 -5.84 -10.08 -11.81
C ALA A 182 -7.27 -10.18 -12.38
N GLN A 183 -8.08 -9.14 -12.19
CA GLN A 183 -9.44 -9.02 -12.71
C GLN A 183 -9.46 -8.97 -14.24
N LEU A 184 -8.51 -8.25 -14.85
CA LEU A 184 -8.37 -8.23 -16.30
C LEU A 184 -8.07 -9.64 -16.86
N ILE A 185 -7.11 -10.36 -16.28
CA ILE A 185 -6.62 -11.61 -16.87
C ILE A 185 -7.58 -12.80 -16.64
N HIS A 186 -8.26 -12.86 -15.49
CA HIS A 186 -9.09 -14.03 -15.13
C HIS A 186 -10.54 -13.71 -14.73
N GLY A 187 -11.01 -12.48 -14.95
CA GLY A 187 -12.40 -12.11 -14.69
C GLY A 187 -12.83 -12.41 -13.25
N GLU A 188 -13.87 -13.24 -13.09
CA GLU A 188 -14.42 -13.62 -11.78
C GLU A 188 -13.44 -14.47 -10.93
N ASP A 189 -12.57 -15.25 -11.58
CA ASP A 189 -11.60 -16.15 -10.93
C ASP A 189 -10.29 -15.47 -10.52
N TRP A 190 -10.22 -14.13 -10.61
CA TRP A 190 -9.03 -13.32 -10.36
C TRP A 190 -8.30 -13.64 -9.05
N LYS A 191 -9.04 -14.08 -8.03
CA LYS A 191 -8.55 -14.45 -6.70
C LYS A 191 -7.48 -15.55 -6.73
N THR A 192 -7.53 -16.43 -7.73
CA THR A 192 -6.63 -17.59 -7.86
C THR A 192 -5.29 -17.27 -8.53
N ASN A 193 -5.17 -16.11 -9.18
CA ASN A 193 -3.95 -15.71 -9.87
C ASN A 193 -2.77 -15.55 -8.94
N ALA A 194 -1.67 -16.21 -9.27
CA ALA A 194 -0.46 -16.20 -8.47
C ALA A 194 0.58 -15.18 -8.99
N TYR A 195 1.03 -14.33 -8.08
CA TYR A 195 1.97 -13.25 -8.32
C TYR A 195 3.25 -13.48 -7.52
N TRP A 196 4.38 -13.48 -8.21
CA TRP A 196 5.67 -13.44 -7.57
C TRP A 196 6.00 -11.97 -7.26
N ILE A 197 6.15 -11.66 -5.98
CA ILE A 197 6.32 -10.28 -5.48
C ILE A 197 7.48 -10.29 -4.49
N CYS A 198 8.56 -9.57 -4.78
CA CYS A 198 9.83 -9.71 -4.07
C CYS A 198 9.72 -9.64 -2.53
N THR A 199 8.91 -8.75 -1.95
CA THR A 199 8.73 -8.65 -0.50
C THR A 199 8.11 -9.91 0.13
N PHE A 200 7.17 -10.55 -0.58
CA PHE A 200 6.46 -11.72 -0.07
C PHE A 200 7.15 -13.04 -0.46
N SER A 201 7.83 -13.05 -1.61
CA SER A 201 8.42 -14.23 -2.22
C SER A 201 9.86 -14.52 -1.77
N ASN A 202 10.67 -13.47 -1.56
CA ASN A 202 12.03 -13.66 -1.05
C ASN A 202 12.00 -13.98 0.44
N ASN A 203 12.89 -14.85 0.88
CA ASN A 203 13.19 -14.99 2.31
C ASN A 203 13.94 -13.75 2.82
N GLN A 204 13.22 -12.87 3.52
CA GLN A 204 13.78 -11.64 4.08
C GLN A 204 14.86 -11.87 5.16
N TRP A 205 15.04 -13.12 5.61
CA TRP A 205 16.08 -13.55 6.55
C TRP A 205 17.37 -14.05 5.86
N ALA A 206 17.33 -14.25 4.55
CA ALA A 206 18.43 -14.78 3.75
C ALA A 206 18.58 -14.02 2.43
N VAL A 207 18.47 -12.68 2.48
CA VAL A 207 18.42 -11.83 1.27
C VAL A 207 19.62 -12.06 0.34
N GLU A 208 20.83 -12.21 0.87
CA GLU A 208 22.02 -12.47 0.06
C GLU A 208 21.88 -13.74 -0.79
N GLU A 209 21.34 -14.81 -0.20
CA GLU A 209 21.02 -16.06 -0.90
C GLU A 209 19.91 -15.83 -1.94
N GLU A 210 18.87 -15.05 -1.61
CA GLU A 210 17.80 -14.72 -2.55
C GLU A 210 18.29 -13.89 -3.75
N LEU A 211 19.38 -13.14 -3.58
CA LEU A 211 20.06 -12.40 -4.65
C LEU A 211 21.11 -13.25 -5.40
N GLY A 212 21.28 -14.52 -5.03
CA GLY A 212 22.17 -15.47 -5.71
C GLY A 212 23.63 -15.40 -5.28
N ASN A 213 23.96 -14.82 -4.11
CA ASN A 213 25.33 -14.76 -3.58
C ASN A 213 26.38 -14.23 -4.58
N GLY A 214 26.00 -13.19 -5.35
CA GLY A 214 26.85 -12.60 -6.40
C GLY A 214 26.67 -13.20 -7.79
N GLN A 215 25.92 -14.30 -7.94
CA GLN A 215 25.49 -14.84 -9.22
C GLN A 215 24.02 -14.51 -9.46
N TRP A 216 23.76 -13.40 -10.14
CA TRP A 216 22.41 -12.88 -10.35
C TRP A 216 21.48 -13.87 -11.09
N GLN A 217 22.02 -14.78 -11.91
CA GLN A 217 21.24 -15.85 -12.58
C GLN A 217 20.69 -16.88 -11.61
N GLU A 218 21.25 -16.97 -10.41
CA GLU A 218 20.76 -17.86 -9.36
C GLU A 218 19.74 -17.18 -8.44
N SER A 219 19.53 -15.89 -8.60
CA SER A 219 18.62 -15.11 -7.77
C SER A 219 17.17 -15.56 -7.93
N SER A 220 16.39 -15.42 -6.87
CA SER A 220 14.99 -15.83 -6.83
C SER A 220 14.13 -15.07 -7.85
N PHE A 221 14.39 -13.78 -8.07
CA PHE A 221 13.65 -13.00 -9.07
C PHE A 221 13.98 -13.45 -10.50
N TYR A 222 15.25 -13.74 -10.82
CA TYR A 222 15.62 -14.26 -12.13
C TYR A 222 14.97 -15.62 -12.38
N LEU A 223 15.07 -16.54 -11.42
CA LEU A 223 14.47 -17.86 -11.52
C LEU A 223 12.95 -17.81 -11.67
N ALA A 224 12.27 -16.91 -10.96
CA ALA A 224 10.82 -16.74 -11.07
C ALA A 224 10.40 -16.14 -12.42
N LEU A 225 11.09 -15.09 -12.89
CA LEU A 225 10.76 -14.42 -14.13
C LEU A 225 11.03 -15.30 -15.37
N ARG A 226 12.06 -16.16 -15.31
CA ARG A 226 12.47 -17.06 -16.40
C ARG A 226 11.72 -18.40 -16.41
N ASP A 227 10.88 -18.68 -15.43
CA ASP A 227 10.11 -19.93 -15.39
C ASP A 227 9.05 -19.96 -16.50
N ALA A 228 8.88 -21.11 -17.15
CA ALA A 228 7.94 -21.28 -18.27
C ALA A 228 6.47 -21.01 -17.90
N ARG A 229 6.11 -21.05 -16.61
CA ARG A 229 4.76 -20.71 -16.13
C ARG A 229 4.54 -19.21 -15.99
N CYS A 230 5.61 -18.41 -15.94
CA CYS A 230 5.53 -16.96 -15.87
C CYS A 230 5.09 -16.39 -17.23
N ARG A 231 3.88 -15.82 -17.26
CA ARG A 231 3.25 -15.35 -18.50
C ARG A 231 3.67 -13.95 -18.90
N GLY A 232 4.31 -13.19 -18.01
CA GLY A 232 4.63 -11.79 -18.25
C GLY A 232 5.02 -11.06 -16.97
N THR A 233 5.28 -9.77 -17.15
CA THR A 233 5.67 -8.86 -16.06
C THR A 233 4.58 -7.81 -15.84
N ALA A 234 3.94 -7.85 -14.68
CA ALA A 234 3.06 -6.81 -14.18
C ALA A 234 3.91 -5.74 -13.49
N MET A 235 4.12 -4.61 -14.16
CA MET A 235 4.82 -3.46 -13.60
C MET A 235 3.84 -2.52 -12.92
N VAL A 236 3.88 -2.45 -11.59
CA VAL A 236 3.05 -1.53 -10.80
C VAL A 236 3.66 -0.13 -10.88
N LEU A 237 3.01 0.77 -11.60
CA LEU A 237 3.41 2.16 -11.75
C LEU A 237 2.60 3.08 -10.85
N ASP A 238 3.28 4.06 -10.26
CA ASP A 238 2.68 5.28 -9.77
C ASP A 238 2.70 6.36 -10.87
N GLU A 239 2.01 7.47 -10.63
CA GLU A 239 1.93 8.62 -11.55
C GLU A 239 3.30 9.21 -11.91
N LEU A 240 4.31 8.95 -11.07
CA LEU A 240 5.68 9.43 -11.22
C LEU A 240 6.60 8.43 -11.92
N ALA A 241 6.09 7.25 -12.25
CA ALA A 241 6.83 6.12 -12.82
C ALA A 241 8.13 5.81 -12.06
N LEU A 242 8.13 5.95 -10.73
CA LEU A 242 9.31 5.74 -9.89
C LEU A 242 9.95 4.34 -9.97
N PRO A 243 9.22 3.24 -10.24
CA PRO A 243 9.86 1.94 -10.45
C PRO A 243 10.95 1.99 -11.53
N LEU A 244 10.73 2.73 -12.61
CA LEU A 244 11.69 2.82 -13.71
C LEU A 244 12.89 3.74 -13.42
N THR A 245 12.96 4.32 -12.22
CA THR A 245 14.16 4.99 -11.71
C THR A 245 14.95 4.11 -10.74
N ARG A 246 14.63 2.82 -10.63
CA ARG A 246 15.28 1.88 -9.69
C ARG A 246 16.04 0.80 -10.45
N ALA A 247 17.32 0.61 -10.10
CA ALA A 247 18.19 -0.35 -10.79
C ALA A 247 17.61 -1.78 -10.82
N TRP A 248 17.07 -2.27 -9.70
CA TRP A 248 16.46 -3.61 -9.67
C TRP A 248 15.25 -3.76 -10.61
N CYS A 249 14.38 -2.75 -10.68
CA CYS A 249 13.29 -2.74 -11.66
C CYS A 249 13.80 -2.64 -13.10
N LEU A 250 14.94 -1.97 -13.32
CA LEU A 250 15.58 -1.98 -14.63
C LEU A 250 16.04 -3.38 -15.02
N PHE A 251 16.69 -4.09 -14.11
CA PHE A 251 17.08 -5.48 -14.35
C PHE A 251 15.85 -6.33 -14.73
N GLU A 252 14.73 -6.17 -14.03
CA GLU A 252 13.49 -6.88 -14.33
C GLU A 252 12.97 -6.57 -15.74
N VAL A 253 12.91 -5.28 -16.12
CA VAL A 253 12.52 -4.85 -17.47
C VAL A 253 13.46 -5.41 -18.54
N LEU A 254 14.76 -5.46 -18.25
CA LEU A 254 15.78 -6.03 -19.14
C LEU A 254 15.47 -7.51 -19.44
N GLN A 255 15.18 -8.28 -18.40
CA GLN A 255 14.82 -9.68 -18.56
C GLN A 255 13.47 -9.84 -19.27
N THR A 256 12.48 -8.99 -18.99
CA THR A 256 11.19 -8.96 -19.71
C THR A 256 11.39 -8.70 -21.21
N LEU A 257 12.26 -7.76 -21.57
CA LEU A 257 12.62 -7.46 -22.97
C LEU A 257 13.23 -8.70 -23.65
N LEU A 258 14.24 -9.31 -23.03
CA LEU A 258 14.90 -10.51 -23.57
C LEU A 258 13.90 -11.66 -23.77
N LEU A 259 13.04 -11.91 -22.79
CA LEU A 259 12.01 -12.95 -22.89
C LEU A 259 11.00 -12.65 -24.00
N SER A 260 10.56 -11.40 -24.14
CA SER A 260 9.62 -11.00 -25.20
C SER A 260 10.20 -11.16 -26.62
N GLN A 261 11.53 -11.12 -26.74
CA GLN A 261 12.22 -11.39 -28.01
C GLN A 261 12.36 -12.90 -28.27
N GLN A 262 12.60 -13.68 -27.23
CA GLN A 262 12.83 -15.13 -27.29
C GLN A 262 11.52 -15.93 -27.46
N ASP A 263 10.45 -15.51 -26.79
CA ASP A 263 9.16 -16.19 -26.76
C ASP A 263 8.03 -15.21 -27.10
N LYS A 264 7.34 -15.45 -28.21
CA LYS A 264 6.21 -14.63 -28.66
C LYS A 264 4.93 -14.85 -27.84
N SER A 265 4.84 -15.94 -27.08
CA SER A 265 3.73 -16.21 -26.19
C SER A 265 3.84 -15.49 -24.85
N PHE A 266 5.03 -14.99 -24.51
CA PHE A 266 5.25 -14.18 -23.32
C PHE A 266 4.56 -12.83 -23.44
N GLY A 267 3.67 -12.52 -22.51
CA GLY A 267 2.83 -11.32 -22.47
C GLY A 267 3.58 -10.01 -22.25
N GLY A 268 4.90 -10.05 -22.11
CA GLY A 268 5.77 -8.88 -22.04
C GLY A 268 5.50 -8.00 -20.81
N LEU A 269 5.63 -6.69 -21.00
CA LEU A 269 5.49 -5.70 -19.93
C LEU A 269 4.07 -5.11 -19.90
N GLN A 270 3.38 -5.29 -18.76
CA GLN A 270 2.05 -4.73 -18.51
C GLN A 270 2.11 -3.64 -17.44
N PHE A 271 1.75 -2.42 -17.81
CA PHE A 271 1.70 -1.25 -16.92
C PHE A 271 0.42 -1.26 -16.10
N CYS A 272 0.56 -1.56 -14.82
CA CYS A 272 -0.52 -1.70 -13.87
C CYS A 272 -0.59 -0.47 -12.97
N THR A 273 -1.79 0.09 -12.82
CA THR A 273 -2.09 1.22 -11.93
C THR A 273 -3.28 0.87 -11.06
N SER A 274 -3.54 1.65 -10.00
CA SER A 274 -4.68 1.43 -9.11
C SER A 274 -6.03 1.61 -9.82
N THR A 275 -6.06 2.31 -10.96
CA THR A 275 -7.28 2.49 -11.78
C THR A 275 -7.47 1.39 -12.81
N GLY A 276 -6.40 0.73 -13.25
CA GLY A 276 -6.47 -0.34 -14.26
C GLY A 276 -5.13 -0.65 -14.93
N VAL A 277 -5.17 -1.51 -15.94
CA VAL A 277 -4.00 -1.86 -16.76
C VAL A 277 -3.99 -1.00 -18.03
N ILE A 278 -2.96 -0.19 -18.21
CA ILE A 278 -2.87 0.77 -19.32
C ILE A 278 -2.84 0.03 -20.66
N ASN A 279 -2.13 -1.11 -20.73
CA ASN A 279 -2.03 -1.92 -21.95
C ASN A 279 -3.38 -2.43 -22.46
N ALA A 280 -4.37 -2.59 -21.58
CA ALA A 280 -5.72 -3.04 -21.93
C ALA A 280 -6.69 -1.88 -22.16
N GLY A 281 -6.24 -0.63 -22.07
CA GLY A 281 -7.10 0.55 -22.16
C GLY A 281 -8.00 0.79 -20.94
N GLN A 282 -7.78 0.07 -19.83
CA GLN A 282 -8.65 0.11 -18.64
C GLN A 282 -8.21 1.12 -17.57
N SER A 283 -7.14 1.87 -17.80
CA SER A 283 -6.66 2.89 -16.86
C SER A 283 -7.31 4.24 -17.14
N GLY A 284 -7.47 5.07 -16.10
CA GLY A 284 -7.94 6.45 -16.25
C GLY A 284 -7.06 7.20 -17.26
N THR A 285 -7.69 7.91 -18.21
CA THR A 285 -6.97 8.58 -19.30
C THR A 285 -5.96 9.59 -18.78
N ASP A 286 -6.29 10.28 -17.69
CA ASP A 286 -5.42 11.20 -16.97
C ASP A 286 -4.16 10.51 -16.42
N VAL A 287 -4.31 9.38 -15.74
CA VAL A 287 -3.21 8.57 -15.19
C VAL A 287 -2.34 8.03 -16.31
N ALA A 288 -2.95 7.50 -17.38
CA ALA A 288 -2.22 7.00 -18.54
C ALA A 288 -1.40 8.11 -19.21
N MET A 289 -1.97 9.30 -19.39
CA MET A 289 -1.28 10.45 -19.98
C MET A 289 -0.17 11.01 -19.10
N ALA A 290 -0.39 11.10 -17.78
CA ALA A 290 0.64 11.53 -16.83
C ALA A 290 1.83 10.57 -16.83
N THR A 291 1.55 9.26 -16.76
CA THR A 291 2.55 8.19 -16.81
C THR A 291 3.32 8.24 -18.13
N ALA A 292 2.63 8.37 -19.26
CA ALA A 292 3.28 8.48 -20.57
C ALA A 292 4.18 9.71 -20.72
N LYS A 293 3.71 10.89 -20.28
CA LYS A 293 4.54 12.11 -20.28
C LYS A 293 5.82 11.92 -19.47
N ARG A 294 5.72 11.21 -18.35
CA ARG A 294 6.88 10.90 -17.52
C ARG A 294 7.84 9.96 -18.24
N LEU A 295 7.32 8.89 -18.83
CA LEU A 295 8.12 7.88 -19.54
C LEU A 295 8.78 8.37 -20.82
N ALA A 296 8.14 9.30 -21.53
CA ALA A 296 8.71 9.92 -22.73
C ALA A 296 10.06 10.59 -22.44
N ASN A 297 10.20 11.17 -21.24
CA ASN A 297 11.40 11.88 -20.81
C ASN A 297 12.28 11.08 -19.84
N LEU A 298 11.85 9.86 -19.47
CA LEU A 298 12.61 9.04 -18.56
C LEU A 298 13.82 8.44 -19.27
N ASP A 299 14.96 8.48 -18.57
CA ASP A 299 16.20 7.86 -19.00
C ASP A 299 16.66 6.88 -17.94
N MET A 300 16.64 5.59 -18.30
CA MET A 300 17.01 4.51 -17.40
C MET A 300 18.51 4.50 -17.05
N CYS A 301 19.37 5.18 -17.82
CA CYS A 301 20.78 5.41 -17.44
C CYS A 301 20.92 6.11 -16.08
N ARG A 302 19.89 6.83 -15.63
CA ARG A 302 19.88 7.62 -14.38
C ARG A 302 19.23 6.89 -13.20
N ALA A 303 18.94 5.60 -13.33
CA ALA A 303 18.37 4.84 -12.22
C ALA A 303 19.33 4.72 -11.03
N ASP A 304 18.74 4.61 -9.84
CA ASP A 304 19.44 4.61 -8.56
C ASP A 304 19.21 3.30 -7.78
N ALA A 305 20.15 2.96 -6.92
CA ALA A 305 20.09 1.79 -6.05
C ALA A 305 20.64 2.11 -4.65
N SER A 306 20.08 1.46 -3.63
CA SER A 306 20.57 1.61 -2.25
C SER A 306 21.95 0.98 -2.05
N ASN A 307 22.31 -0.02 -2.88
CA ASN A 307 23.57 -0.72 -2.87
C ASN A 307 24.35 -0.35 -4.15
N PRO A 308 25.54 0.26 -4.04
CA PRO A 308 26.34 0.65 -5.21
C PRO A 308 26.83 -0.56 -6.03
N ASP A 309 27.02 -1.73 -5.43
CA ASP A 309 27.49 -2.91 -6.14
C ASP A 309 26.38 -3.53 -7.01
N ASP A 310 25.15 -3.56 -6.51
CA ASP A 310 23.98 -3.92 -7.30
C ASP A 310 23.82 -2.96 -8.49
N LEU A 311 23.98 -1.64 -8.26
CA LEU A 311 23.90 -0.65 -9.32
C LEU A 311 24.93 -0.92 -10.41
N ARG A 312 26.19 -1.13 -10.02
CA ARG A 312 27.30 -1.41 -10.94
C ARG A 312 27.02 -2.66 -11.77
N MET A 313 26.70 -3.77 -11.10
CA MET A 313 26.38 -5.05 -11.75
C MET A 313 25.24 -4.89 -12.76
N ILE A 314 24.13 -4.25 -12.37
CA ILE A 314 22.97 -4.09 -13.25
C ILE A 314 23.29 -3.21 -14.44
N ARG A 315 24.05 -2.12 -14.23
CA ARG A 315 24.49 -1.25 -15.33
C ARG A 315 25.36 -2.02 -16.32
N ASP A 316 26.34 -2.78 -15.82
CA ASP A 316 27.22 -3.58 -16.66
C ASP A 316 26.43 -4.60 -17.50
N LEU A 317 25.39 -5.22 -16.91
CA LEU A 317 24.50 -6.14 -17.62
C LEU A 317 23.68 -5.46 -18.72
N VAL A 318 23.18 -4.25 -18.46
CA VAL A 318 22.46 -3.49 -19.49
C VAL A 318 23.42 -3.08 -20.59
N GLU A 319 24.61 -2.59 -20.27
CA GLU A 319 25.62 -2.13 -21.23
C GLU A 319 26.15 -3.26 -22.14
N GLN A 320 26.20 -4.50 -21.64
CA GLN A 320 26.59 -5.68 -22.42
C GLN A 320 25.51 -6.16 -23.41
N MET A 321 24.26 -5.71 -23.26
CA MET A 321 23.19 -6.07 -24.18
C MET A 321 23.33 -5.34 -25.52
N PRO A 322 22.99 -5.98 -26.67
CA PRO A 322 22.88 -5.27 -27.94
C PRO A 322 21.98 -4.02 -27.85
N GLY A 323 22.59 -2.85 -28.08
CA GLY A 323 21.93 -1.55 -28.00
C GLY A 323 21.78 -0.96 -26.60
N GLY A 324 22.26 -1.66 -25.55
CA GLY A 324 22.40 -1.12 -24.20
C GLY A 324 21.15 -0.46 -23.62
N PHE A 325 21.36 0.65 -22.92
CA PHE A 325 20.29 1.47 -22.36
C PHE A 325 19.37 2.09 -23.42
N ASP A 326 19.86 2.33 -24.65
CA ASP A 326 19.03 2.89 -25.72
C ASP A 326 17.98 1.88 -26.18
N SER A 327 18.36 0.61 -26.34
CA SER A 327 17.44 -0.49 -26.63
C SER A 327 16.38 -0.63 -25.54
N MET A 328 16.81 -0.54 -24.28
CA MET A 328 15.93 -0.61 -23.13
C MET A 328 14.94 0.58 -23.10
N ASN A 329 15.44 1.81 -23.26
CA ASN A 329 14.62 3.03 -23.34
C ASN A 329 13.62 2.94 -24.49
N SER A 330 14.05 2.45 -25.65
CA SER A 330 13.18 2.23 -26.81
C SER A 330 12.08 1.20 -26.52
N PHE A 331 12.42 0.09 -25.85
CA PHE A 331 11.45 -0.94 -25.48
C PHE A 331 10.34 -0.37 -24.59
N VAL A 332 10.69 0.28 -23.47
CA VAL A 332 9.70 0.84 -22.53
C VAL A 332 8.83 1.91 -23.22
N ARG A 333 9.44 2.80 -24.01
CA ARG A 333 8.71 3.82 -24.76
C ARG A 333 7.79 3.22 -25.81
N SER A 334 8.22 2.17 -26.52
CA SER A 334 7.40 1.47 -27.50
C SER A 334 6.23 0.75 -26.83
N SER A 335 6.47 0.04 -25.74
CA SER A 335 5.42 -0.59 -24.93
C SER A 335 4.40 0.44 -24.43
N MET A 336 4.86 1.58 -23.93
CA MET A 336 3.96 2.64 -23.45
C MET A 336 3.18 3.28 -24.60
N ARG A 337 3.81 3.50 -25.76
CA ARG A 337 3.13 3.99 -26.95
C ARG A 337 1.99 3.06 -27.38
N THR A 338 2.23 1.75 -27.41
CA THR A 338 1.19 0.75 -27.71
C THR A 338 0.07 0.79 -26.68
N ALA A 339 0.41 0.90 -25.39
CA ALA A 339 -0.57 1.02 -24.31
C ALA A 339 -1.44 2.28 -24.45
N LEU A 340 -0.86 3.44 -24.80
CA LEU A 340 -1.61 4.67 -25.07
C LEU A 340 -2.55 4.54 -26.27
N MET A 341 -2.12 3.84 -27.33
CA MET A 341 -3.00 3.59 -28.46
C MET A 341 -4.21 2.75 -28.05
N ALA A 342 -4.03 1.77 -27.15
CA ALA A 342 -5.12 0.99 -26.59
C ALA A 342 -6.08 1.85 -25.74
N VAL A 343 -5.55 2.71 -24.87
CA VAL A 343 -6.35 3.69 -24.08
C VAL A 343 -7.15 4.62 -24.99
N ASN A 344 -6.51 5.20 -26.01
CA ASN A 344 -7.20 6.09 -26.96
C ASN A 344 -8.32 5.36 -27.69
N SER A 345 -8.06 4.12 -28.13
CA SER A 345 -9.05 3.31 -28.85
C SER A 345 -10.25 2.97 -27.97
N GLN A 346 -10.02 2.67 -26.69
CA GLN A 346 -11.10 2.41 -25.72
C GLN A 346 -11.90 3.69 -25.43
N PHE A 347 -11.23 4.81 -25.18
CA PHE A 347 -11.88 6.10 -24.94
C PHE A 347 -12.78 6.52 -26.09
N VAL A 348 -12.29 6.42 -27.34
CA VAL A 348 -13.09 6.75 -28.54
C VAL A 348 -14.34 5.86 -28.64
N ARG A 349 -14.23 4.56 -28.31
CA ARG A 349 -15.39 3.65 -28.30
C ARG A 349 -16.42 4.05 -27.26
N GLU A 350 -16.01 4.27 -26.01
CA GLU A 350 -16.91 4.64 -24.91
C GLU A 350 -17.59 5.99 -25.16
N PHE A 351 -16.85 6.96 -25.72
CA PHE A 351 -17.39 8.27 -26.08
C PHE A 351 -18.46 8.16 -27.16
N GLN A 352 -18.23 7.34 -28.19
CA GLN A 352 -19.20 7.13 -29.26
C GLN A 352 -20.46 6.44 -28.74
N GLU A 353 -20.31 5.38 -27.94
CA GLU A 353 -21.42 4.66 -27.32
C GLU A 353 -22.29 5.58 -26.47
N LEU A 354 -21.68 6.43 -25.64
CA LEU A 354 -22.40 7.40 -24.83
C LEU A 354 -23.13 8.44 -25.69
N THR A 355 -22.48 8.93 -26.75
CA THR A 355 -23.09 9.89 -27.68
C THR A 355 -24.31 9.28 -28.38
N ASP A 356 -24.22 8.01 -28.78
CA ASP A 356 -25.31 7.28 -29.41
C ASP A 356 -26.49 7.06 -28.45
N ILE A 357 -26.22 6.68 -27.19
CA ILE A 357 -27.26 6.53 -26.14
C ILE A 357 -27.96 7.86 -25.89
N LEU A 358 -27.20 8.95 -25.74
CA LEU A 358 -27.77 10.29 -25.52
C LEU A 358 -28.62 10.74 -26.71
N ALA A 359 -28.19 10.44 -27.94
CA ALA A 359 -28.95 10.74 -29.14
C ALA A 359 -30.25 9.93 -29.23
N GLN A 360 -30.24 8.65 -28.84
CA GLN A 360 -31.43 7.79 -28.80
C GLN A 360 -32.46 8.31 -27.79
N ASN A 361 -32.04 8.58 -26.56
CA ASN A 361 -32.93 9.07 -25.51
C ASN A 361 -33.57 10.42 -25.88
N SER A 362 -32.82 11.31 -26.55
CA SER A 362 -33.36 12.60 -27.01
C SER A 362 -34.46 12.47 -28.09
N ARG A 363 -34.48 11.36 -28.84
CA ARG A 363 -35.51 11.09 -29.86
C ARG A 363 -36.77 10.49 -29.23
N GLU A 364 -36.60 9.60 -28.26
CA GLU A 364 -37.73 8.99 -27.54
C GLU A 364 -38.53 10.03 -26.74
N GLU A 365 -37.88 11.03 -26.14
CA GLU A 365 -38.57 12.15 -25.48
C GLU A 365 -39.35 13.07 -26.44
N SER A 366 -39.01 13.07 -27.74
CA SER A 366 -39.70 13.89 -28.76
C SER A 366 -40.90 13.22 -29.41
N ASP A 367 -41.03 11.90 -29.29
CA ASP A 367 -42.15 11.11 -29.85
C ASP A 367 -43.32 10.94 -28.85
N ASP A 368 -43.13 11.28 -27.57
CA ASP A 368 -44.17 11.21 -26.52
C ASP A 368 -44.91 12.56 -26.27
N THR A 369 -44.61 13.60 -27.06
CA THR A 369 -45.36 14.87 -27.06
C THR A 369 -46.54 14.87 -28.04
N ASP A 370 -47.52 14.01 -27.80
CA ASP A 370 -48.86 14.10 -28.41
C ASP A 370 -49.99 13.79 -27.40
N LEU A 371 -49.78 14.19 -26.13
CA LEU A 371 -50.83 14.26 -25.11
C LEU A 371 -51.06 15.72 -24.68
N PRO A 372 -52.28 16.26 -24.82
CA PRO A 372 -52.57 17.63 -24.40
C PRO A 372 -52.57 17.70 -22.88
N CYS A 373 -51.51 18.29 -22.30
CA CYS A 373 -51.46 18.64 -20.90
C CYS A 373 -52.38 19.85 -20.64
N THR A 374 -53.69 19.60 -20.65
CA THR A 374 -54.70 20.46 -20.05
C THR A 374 -54.98 19.92 -18.65
N ALA A 375 -54.09 20.24 -17.72
CA ALA A 375 -54.40 20.17 -16.30
C ALA A 375 -54.08 21.53 -15.69
N ALA A 376 -55.12 22.13 -15.12
CA ALA A 376 -55.12 23.45 -14.55
C ALA A 376 -53.95 23.68 -13.59
N VAL A 377 -53.30 24.84 -13.74
CA VAL A 377 -52.41 25.41 -12.75
C VAL A 377 -53.24 25.80 -11.53
N GLU A 378 -53.19 24.99 -10.46
CA GLU A 378 -53.46 25.48 -9.11
C GLU A 378 -52.21 26.20 -8.56
N PRO A 379 -52.37 27.33 -7.84
CA PRO A 379 -51.25 28.15 -7.45
C PRO A 379 -50.44 27.53 -6.31
N ALA A 380 -49.12 27.51 -6.53
CA ALA A 380 -48.02 27.15 -5.65
C ALA A 380 -48.24 27.35 -4.14
N ALA A 381 -48.17 26.24 -3.40
CA ALA A 381 -47.81 26.23 -1.99
C ALA A 381 -46.31 25.90 -1.84
N ALA A 382 -45.55 26.92 -1.46
CA ALA A 382 -44.25 26.95 -0.78
C ALA A 382 -43.29 25.73 -0.90
N MET A 383 -42.21 25.92 -1.66
CA MET A 383 -40.95 25.19 -1.54
C MET A 383 -40.20 25.61 -0.25
N PRO A 384 -39.66 24.69 0.55
CA PRO A 384 -38.83 25.03 1.69
C PRO A 384 -37.39 25.38 1.26
N THR A 385 -37.00 26.61 1.60
CA THR A 385 -35.69 27.21 1.40
C THR A 385 -34.61 26.47 2.21
N LEU A 386 -33.76 25.68 1.55
CA LEU A 386 -32.50 25.22 2.12
C LEU A 386 -31.44 25.17 1.02
N LEU A 387 -30.88 26.34 0.70
CA LEU A 387 -29.47 26.54 0.30
C LEU A 387 -29.22 28.03 0.00
N GLN A 388 -29.22 28.85 1.05
CA GLN A 388 -28.56 30.16 1.04
C GLN A 388 -28.02 30.47 2.44
N ARG A 389 -26.81 29.98 2.72
CA ARG A 389 -25.96 30.51 3.79
C ARG A 389 -24.51 30.27 3.41
N GLY A 390 -23.87 31.33 2.91
CA GLY A 390 -22.45 31.27 2.58
C GLY A 390 -21.85 32.47 1.85
N ALA A 391 -22.42 33.66 1.94
CA ALA A 391 -21.72 34.89 1.53
C ALA A 391 -22.34 36.12 2.19
N SER A 392 -21.64 36.69 3.17
CA SER A 392 -21.64 38.11 3.59
C SER A 392 -21.42 38.21 5.10
N GLY A 393 -20.26 38.71 5.49
CA GLY A 393 -19.88 38.89 6.89
C GLY A 393 -18.56 39.65 7.03
N ALA A 394 -18.42 40.76 6.32
CA ALA A 394 -17.38 41.75 6.57
C ALA A 394 -18.03 43.08 6.89
N THR A 395 -17.94 43.54 8.15
CA THR A 395 -17.62 44.94 8.48
C THR A 395 -17.46 45.16 10.00
N THR A 396 -16.23 45.50 10.37
CA THR A 396 -15.80 46.56 11.31
C THR A 396 -16.60 46.84 12.59
N LYS A 397 -15.90 46.71 13.73
CA LYS A 397 -16.07 47.64 14.86
C LYS A 397 -14.72 48.12 15.39
N LYS A 398 -14.63 49.43 15.47
CA LYS A 398 -13.56 50.30 16.00
C LYS A 398 -13.58 50.31 17.54
N THR A 399 -12.47 50.84 18.07
CA THR A 399 -12.23 51.54 19.35
C THR A 399 -12.11 50.73 20.64
N GLY A 400 -10.97 50.91 21.30
CA GLY A 400 -10.60 50.43 22.63
C GLY A 400 -9.10 50.17 22.69
#